data_AF-A0A6N2AEK8-F1
#
_entry.id   AF-A0A6N2AEK8-F1
#
_cell.length_a   1.000
_cell.length_b   1.000
_cell.length_c   1.000
_cell.angle_alpha   90.00
_cell.angle_beta   90.00
_cell.angle_gamma   90.00
#
_symmetry.space_group_name_H-M   'P 1'
#
loop_
_entity.id
_entity.type
_entity.pdbx_description
1 polymer ?
#
loop_
_entity_poly.entity_id
_entity_poly.type
_entity_poly.pdbx_seq_one_letter_code
_entity_poly.pdbx_strand_id
1 'polypeptide(L)'
;MMGVAGVLGAALLCAIHGATVEKTLFEDGDGAKTFRAFNPTQAEETYSMVTANRLWSQIFGLAFSNKRWLHFFMLFVPVTGLWMSALGVVGLALNLRAYDFVSQEIRAAEDPEFETFYT
;
A
#
# COMPACT_ATOMS: atom_id res chain seq x y z
N MET A 1 -2.68 -3.80 -14.19
CA MET A 1 -1.64 -3.84 -13.13
C MET A 1 -1.88 -2.87 -11.97
N MET A 2 -2.23 -1.60 -12.20
CA MET A 2 -2.40 -0.61 -11.11
C MET A 2 -3.37 -1.04 -9.98
N GLY A 3 -4.47 -1.73 -10.30
CA GLY A 3 -5.38 -2.27 -9.28
C GLY A 3 -4.72 -3.25 -8.32
N VAL A 4 -3.85 -4.13 -8.82
CA VAL A 4 -3.07 -5.06 -7.98
C VAL A 4 -2.14 -4.28 -7.06
N ALA A 5 -1.42 -3.28 -7.57
CA ALA A 5 -0.55 -2.43 -6.77
C ALA A 5 -1.34 -1.69 -5.66
N GLY A 6 -2.54 -1.18 -5.97
CA GLY A 6 -3.39 -0.53 -4.97
C GLY A 6 -3.90 -1.48 -3.88
N VAL A 7 -4.30 -2.70 -4.24
CA VAL A 7 -4.78 -3.70 -3.26
C VAL A 7 -3.64 -4.22 -2.38
N LEU A 8 -2.52 -4.64 -2.99
CA LEU A 8 -1.36 -5.11 -2.22
C LEU A 8 -0.73 -3.98 -1.40
N GLY A 9 -0.66 -2.77 -1.96
CA GLY A 9 -0.20 -1.59 -1.26
C GLY A 9 -1.10 -1.24 -0.06
N ALA A 10 -2.41 -1.37 -0.19
CA ALA A 10 -3.33 -1.17 0.93
C ALA A 10 -3.16 -2.22 2.04
N ALA A 11 -2.99 -3.49 1.67
CA ALA A 11 -2.71 -4.55 2.64
C ALA A 11 -1.38 -4.30 3.39
N LEU A 12 -0.33 -3.88 2.66
CA LEU A 12 0.94 -3.46 3.24
C LEU A 12 0.75 -2.27 4.20
N LEU A 13 0.07 -1.21 3.77
CA LEU A 13 -0.19 -0.02 4.57
C LEU A 13 -1.02 -0.32 5.83
N CYS A 14 -2.01 -1.20 5.72
CA CYS A 14 -2.81 -1.65 6.86
C CYS A 14 -1.94 -2.38 7.90
N ALA A 15 -1.14 -3.35 7.45
CA ALA A 15 -0.28 -4.13 8.33
C ALA A 15 0.80 -3.26 8.99
N ILE A 16 1.52 -2.46 8.21
CA ILE A 16 2.62 -1.64 8.71
C ILE A 16 2.13 -0.53 9.66
N HIS A 17 0.99 0.10 9.35
CA HIS A 17 0.45 1.14 10.23
C HIS A 17 -0.01 0.56 11.56
N GLY A 18 -0.83 -0.51 11.53
CA GLY A 18 -1.30 -1.17 12.75
C GLY A 18 -0.14 -1.66 13.61
N ALA A 19 0.84 -2.34 13.02
CA ALA A 19 2.01 -2.82 13.75
C ALA A 19 2.85 -1.67 14.33
N THR A 20 3.00 -0.56 13.61
CA THR A 20 3.77 0.60 14.10
C THR A 20 3.09 1.25 15.30
N VAL A 21 1.77 1.43 15.26
CA VAL A 21 1.00 2.00 16.38
C VAL A 21 1.18 1.12 17.62
N GLU A 22 0.91 -0.17 17.51
CA GLU A 22 1.03 -1.13 18.62
C GLU A 22 2.45 -1.25 19.20
N LYS A 23 3.49 -0.93 18.42
CA LYS A 23 4.89 -0.97 18.84
C LYS A 23 5.47 0.37 19.27
N THR A 24 4.65 1.43 19.25
CA THR A 24 5.06 2.77 19.69
C THR A 24 4.08 3.36 20.70
N LEU A 25 3.25 2.52 21.33
CA LEU A 25 2.35 2.91 22.42
C LEU A 25 3.13 3.56 23.57
N PHE A 26 2.50 4.55 24.20
CA PHE A 26 2.92 5.00 25.52
C PHE A 26 2.47 3.98 26.59
N GLU A 27 3.19 3.94 27.71
CA GLU A 27 2.81 3.14 28.86
C GLU A 27 1.82 3.92 29.72
N ASP A 28 0.54 3.82 29.37
CA ASP A 28 -0.56 4.59 30.01
C ASP A 28 -1.27 3.79 31.13
N GLY A 29 -0.70 2.67 31.58
CA GLY A 29 -1.21 1.87 32.71
C GLY A 29 -0.34 0.64 33.04
N ASP A 30 -0.51 0.09 34.24
CA ASP A 30 0.38 -0.95 34.80
C ASP A 30 0.13 -2.38 34.26
N GLY A 31 -0.81 -2.54 33.34
CA GLY A 31 -1.21 -3.84 32.82
C GLY A 31 -0.28 -4.34 31.73
N ALA A 32 0.22 -5.57 31.84
CA ALA A 32 0.96 -6.24 30.77
C ALA A 32 0.15 -6.38 29.45
N LYS A 33 -1.19 -6.30 29.53
CA LYS A 33 -2.08 -6.14 28.37
C LYS A 33 -2.48 -4.67 28.25
N THR A 34 -2.01 -4.02 27.19
CA THR A 34 -2.09 -2.56 27.01
C THR A 34 -3.46 -2.05 26.57
N PHE A 35 -4.36 -2.90 26.07
CA PHE A 35 -5.68 -2.47 25.54
C PHE A 35 -6.56 -1.70 26.53
N ARG A 36 -6.38 -1.91 27.84
CA ARG A 36 -7.14 -1.19 28.88
C ARG A 36 -6.58 0.18 29.22
N ALA A 37 -5.37 0.50 28.76
CA ALA A 37 -4.69 1.77 28.99
C ALA A 37 -5.09 2.85 27.95
N PHE A 38 -6.24 2.68 27.29
CA PHE A 38 -6.78 3.64 26.32
C PHE A 38 -8.18 4.08 26.73
N ASN A 39 -8.44 5.38 26.62
CA ASN A 39 -9.76 5.95 26.81
C ASN A 39 -10.23 6.66 25.52
N PRO A 40 -11.42 6.34 24.97
CA PRO A 40 -11.94 7.01 23.78
C PRO A 40 -12.06 8.53 23.86
N THR A 41 -12.11 9.11 25.07
CA THR A 41 -12.23 10.56 25.28
C THR A 41 -10.92 11.24 25.70
N GLN A 42 -9.79 10.54 25.69
CA GLN A 42 -8.48 11.16 26.02
C GLN A 42 -8.06 12.17 24.94
N ALA A 43 -7.38 13.24 25.34
CA ALA A 43 -6.90 14.27 24.42
C ALA A 43 -5.56 13.90 23.78
N GLU A 44 -4.78 13.08 24.49
CA GLU A 44 -3.41 12.70 24.17
C GLU A 44 -3.37 11.58 23.12
N GLU A 45 -2.34 11.60 22.28
CA GLU A 45 -2.06 10.48 21.38
C GLU A 45 -1.57 9.25 22.16
N THR A 46 -2.16 8.08 21.88
CA THR A 46 -1.80 6.82 22.57
C THR A 46 -0.46 6.23 22.12
N TYR A 47 0.13 6.75 21.03
CA TYR A 47 1.40 6.28 20.47
C TYR A 47 2.29 7.44 20.04
N SER A 48 3.61 7.28 20.17
CA SER A 48 4.61 8.30 19.84
C SER A 48 4.87 8.38 18.33
N MET A 49 4.40 9.46 17.71
CA MET A 49 4.69 9.72 16.29
C MET A 49 6.17 10.00 16.04
N VAL A 50 6.86 10.63 16.99
CA VAL A 50 8.29 10.96 16.89
C VAL A 50 9.14 9.69 16.88
N THR A 51 8.83 8.74 17.77
CA THR A 51 9.53 7.44 17.84
C THR A 51 9.26 6.63 16.57
N ALA A 52 8.01 6.55 16.14
CA ALA A 52 7.63 5.88 14.89
C ALA A 52 8.35 6.48 13.67
N ASN A 53 8.39 7.81 13.58
CA ASN A 53 9.07 8.52 12.50
C ASN A 53 10.56 8.22 12.46
N ARG A 54 11.24 8.30 13.62
CA ARG A 54 12.67 7.99 13.71
C ARG A 54 12.96 6.55 13.31
N LEU A 55 12.17 5.59 13.82
CA LEU A 55 12.29 4.17 13.50
C LEU A 55 12.28 3.95 11.98
N TRP A 56 11.24 4.44 11.31
CA TRP A 56 11.09 4.24 9.86
C TRP A 56 12.08 5.04 9.03
N SER A 57 12.48 6.23 9.48
CA SER A 57 13.51 7.01 8.80
C SER A 57 14.86 6.29 8.83
N GLN A 58 15.17 5.57 9.91
CA GLN A 58 16.41 4.79 10.03
C GLN A 58 16.33 3.45 9.28
N ILE A 59 15.19 2.75 9.34
CA ILE A 59 15.04 1.41 8.73
C ILE A 59 14.81 1.51 7.21
N PHE A 60 13.97 2.44 6.75
CA PHE A 60 13.50 2.51 5.37
C PHE A 60 13.95 3.79 4.64
N GLY A 61 14.67 4.68 5.33
CA GLY A 61 15.18 5.94 4.75
C GLY A 61 14.15 7.06 4.63
N LEU A 62 12.88 6.78 4.90
CA LEU A 62 11.76 7.72 4.84
C LEU A 62 10.66 7.33 5.82
N ALA A 63 9.94 8.32 6.33
CA ALA A 63 8.85 8.10 7.26
C ALA A 63 7.76 9.17 7.13
N PHE A 64 6.54 8.80 7.51
CA PHE A 64 5.49 9.78 7.73
C PHE A 64 5.82 10.66 8.92
N SER A 65 5.61 11.97 8.80
CA SER A 65 5.73 12.95 9.89
C SER A 65 4.41 13.65 10.22
N ASN A 66 3.41 13.55 9.34
CA ASN A 66 2.09 14.14 9.51
C ASN A 66 1.02 13.04 9.53
N LYS A 67 0.31 12.90 10.66
CA LYS A 67 -0.74 11.88 10.84
C LYS A 67 -1.91 12.05 9.88
N ARG A 68 -2.31 13.29 9.55
CA ARG A 68 -3.43 13.54 8.63
C ARG A 68 -3.10 13.07 7.21
N TRP A 69 -1.88 13.38 6.75
CA TRP A 69 -1.39 12.89 5.46
C TRP A 69 -1.32 11.36 5.42
N LEU A 70 -0.80 10.72 6.48
CA LEU A 70 -0.74 9.26 6.58
C LEU A 70 -2.12 8.62 6.35
N HIS A 71 -3.16 9.09 7.05
CA HIS A 71 -4.49 8.49 6.95
C HIS A 71 -5.17 8.80 5.60
N PHE A 72 -4.95 10.00 5.06
CA PHE A 72 -5.40 10.32 3.70
C PHE A 72 -4.74 9.39 2.67
N PHE A 73 -3.44 9.12 2.81
CA PHE A 73 -2.72 8.23 1.91
C PHE A 73 -3.22 6.78 2.00
N MET A 74 -3.56 6.30 3.21
CA MET A 74 -4.19 4.99 3.41
C MET A 74 -5.55 4.86 2.73
N LEU A 75 -6.31 5.95 2.59
CA LEU A 75 -7.53 5.97 1.78
C LEU A 75 -7.18 5.99 0.29
N PHE A 76 -6.25 6.86 -0.11
CA PHE A 76 -5.93 7.13 -1.50
C PHE A 76 -5.45 5.90 -2.27
N VAL A 77 -4.55 5.10 -1.68
CA VAL A 77 -3.93 3.94 -2.35
C VAL A 77 -4.94 2.87 -2.79
N PRO A 78 -5.76 2.27 -1.90
CA PRO A 78 -6.74 1.26 -2.31
C PRO A 78 -7.80 1.84 -3.24
N VAL A 79 -8.30 3.04 -2.96
CA VAL A 79 -9.36 3.67 -3.74
C VAL A 79 -8.88 3.89 -5.17
N THR A 80 -7.72 4.53 -5.35
CA THR A 80 -7.15 4.76 -6.68
C THR A 80 -6.90 3.44 -7.42
N GLY A 81 -6.40 2.42 -6.73
CA GLY A 81 -6.23 1.07 -7.31
C GLY A 81 -7.51 0.52 -7.93
N LEU A 82 -8.61 0.54 -7.17
CA LEU A 82 -9.90 0.03 -7.64
C LEU A 82 -10.47 0.85 -8.81
N TRP A 83 -10.35 2.18 -8.75
CA TRP A 83 -10.74 3.06 -9.86
C TRP A 83 -9.96 2.73 -11.14
N MET A 84 -8.64 2.52 -11.03
CA MET A 84 -7.81 2.17 -12.19
C MET A 84 -8.17 0.78 -12.76
N SER A 85 -8.51 -0.20 -11.92
CA SER A 85 -9.00 -1.50 -12.43
C SER A 85 -10.34 -1.38 -13.15
N ALA A 86 -11.26 -0.54 -12.65
CA ALA A 86 -12.57 -0.35 -13.27
C ALA A 86 -12.44 0.25 -14.67
N LEU A 87 -11.57 1.24 -14.87
CA LEU A 87 -11.27 1.80 -16.19
C LEU A 87 -10.77 0.75 -17.18
N GLY A 88 -9.90 -0.16 -16.72
CA GLY A 88 -9.44 -1.30 -17.54
C GLY A 88 -10.60 -2.22 -17.96
N VAL A 89 -11.50 -2.56 -17.04
CA VAL A 89 -12.67 -3.41 -17.33
C VAL A 89 -13.63 -2.75 -18.32
N VAL A 90 -13.81 -1.42 -18.26
CA VAL A 90 -14.60 -0.68 -19.25
C VAL A 90 -13.99 -0.82 -20.65
N GLY A 91 -12.66 -0.76 -20.79
CA GLY A 91 -11.98 -1.01 -22.07
C GLY A 91 -12.18 -2.45 -22.57
N LEU A 92 -12.09 -3.43 -21.67
CA LEU A 92 -12.31 -4.85 -22.01
C LEU A 92 -13.73 -5.12 -22.52
N ALA A 93 -14.74 -4.41 -22.01
CA ALA A 93 -16.11 -4.51 -22.51
C ALA A 93 -16.25 -4.13 -24.00
N LEU A 94 -15.29 -3.36 -24.53
CA LEU A 94 -15.20 -2.95 -25.93
C LEU A 94 -14.11 -3.70 -26.72
N ASN A 95 -13.58 -4.79 -26.17
CA ASN A 95 -12.41 -5.52 -26.70
C ASN A 95 -11.13 -4.66 -26.85
N LEU A 96 -11.08 -3.48 -26.23
CA LEU A 96 -9.90 -2.62 -26.22
C LEU A 96 -8.90 -3.16 -25.19
N ARG A 97 -8.07 -4.10 -25.63
CA ARG A 97 -7.13 -4.87 -24.81
C ARG A 97 -5.71 -4.38 -25.02
N ALA A 98 -4.91 -4.43 -23.95
CA ALA A 98 -3.46 -4.50 -24.07
C ALA A 98 -3.08 -5.97 -24.20
N TYR A 99 -3.45 -6.59 -25.34
CA TYR A 99 -3.29 -8.03 -25.55
C TYR A 99 -1.89 -8.37 -26.03
N ASP A 100 -1.40 -7.63 -27.02
CA ASP A 100 -0.15 -7.90 -27.68
C ASP A 100 0.87 -6.76 -27.59
N PHE A 101 2.13 -7.14 -27.66
CA PHE A 101 3.22 -6.23 -27.98
C PHE A 101 3.65 -6.49 -29.42
N VAL A 102 3.20 -5.66 -30.36
CA VAL A 102 3.46 -5.86 -31.80
C VAL A 102 4.95 -6.05 -32.13
N SER A 103 5.85 -5.37 -31.42
CA SER A 103 7.30 -5.56 -31.59
C SER A 103 7.79 -6.97 -31.20
N GLN A 104 7.16 -7.61 -30.21
CA GLN A 104 7.46 -8.99 -29.82
C GLN A 104 6.90 -9.97 -30.85
N GLU A 105 5.67 -9.77 -31.31
CA GLU A 105 5.03 -10.61 -32.34
C GLU A 105 5.84 -10.64 -33.65
N ILE A 106 6.29 -9.47 -34.12
CA ILE A 106 7.13 -9.38 -35.33
C ILE A 106 8.42 -10.17 -35.13
N ARG A 107 9.07 -10.04 -33.98
CA ARG A 107 10.32 -10.75 -33.72
C ARG A 107 10.12 -12.26 -33.67
N ALA A 108 9.11 -12.73 -32.95
CA ALA A 108 8.80 -14.15 -32.82
C ALA A 108 8.37 -14.78 -34.17
N ALA A 109 7.72 -14.00 -35.04
CA ALA A 109 7.35 -14.45 -36.38
C ALA A 109 8.55 -14.61 -37.32
N GLU A 110 9.57 -13.77 -37.17
CA GLU A 110 10.80 -13.81 -37.98
C GLU A 110 11.85 -14.78 -37.45
N ASP A 111 11.88 -14.99 -36.13
CA ASP A 111 12.90 -15.74 -35.42
C ASP A 111 12.25 -16.88 -34.59
N PRO A 112 12.20 -18.11 -35.10
CA PRO A 112 11.53 -19.23 -34.42
C PRO A 112 12.25 -19.70 -33.14
N GLU A 113 13.44 -19.18 -32.86
CA GLU A 113 14.16 -19.43 -31.59
C GLU A 113 13.90 -18.34 -30.55
N PHE A 114 13.21 -17.25 -30.92
CA PHE A 114 12.90 -16.16 -30.00
C PHE A 114 11.69 -16.49 -29.11
N GLU A 115 11.96 -16.69 -27.82
CA GLU A 115 10.95 -16.98 -26.80
C GLU A 115 11.17 -16.11 -25.55
N THR A 116 10.08 -15.59 -24.98
CA THR A 116 10.02 -14.80 -23.76
C THR A 116 8.88 -15.28 -22.87
N PHE A 117 8.77 -14.79 -21.63
CA PHE A 117 7.59 -15.08 -20.80
C PHE A 117 6.25 -14.56 -21.37
N TYR A 118 6.29 -13.68 -22.37
CA TYR A 118 5.10 -13.12 -23.01
C TYR A 118 4.63 -13.95 -24.22
N THR A 119 5.56 -14.33 -25.11
CA THR A 119 5.32 -15.12 -26.35
C THR A 119 5.02 -16.57 -26.03
#